data_AF-B9HFS8-F1
#
_entry.id   AF-B9HFS8-F1
#
_cell.length_a   1.000
_cell.length_b   1.000
_cell.length_c   1.000
_cell.angle_alpha   90.00
_cell.angle_beta   90.00
_cell.angle_gamma   90.00
#
_symmetry.space_group_name_H-M   'P 1'
#
loop_
_entity.id
_entity.type
_entity.pdbx_description
1 polymer ?
#
loop_
_entity_poly.entity_id
_entity_poly.type
_entity_poly.pdbx_seq_one_letter_code
_entity_poly.pdbx_strand_id
1 'polypeptide(L)'
;MRKEAVVLATVTTVAVVAVLVRQYSLKKQRQWKQTQRILRKFARESATPVPKLWEVANALVSDMQASLVSQEETSTLNMLVSYAASLPKGDEKGLYYGLNLRGTNFLILCARLGGRNEPISDLYRKEISIPPNVLSGTSQELFDYIAVELAKFVSEHPPDDTLDAPEREKKLGFTVSYPVDQAAASSGSAIKWKSFSANDTVEKALINDINRALEKHGLKFRVFSLVDDTVGNLAGGRYYNNGIVASVTLAMGSNAAYVEPNEAVPKWQGPMPSSNSGELVINTEWGNFNCSDLPVTEFDSSLDSESSNPGCRIFEKLTSAMYLGEIVRRVLLKMAQETALFGDVVPPKLATPYQLRSPDMAAMHQDTSEDHGVVGEKLKENLGITNSTPMVREVVAEVCDIVAERGARLAGAGIVGIIKKLGRIESRKSVVTVEGGLYEHYRVFRNYLHSSVWEMLGSDHSDNVVIEHSHGGSGAGAVFLAACQNTKSF
;
A
#
# COMPACT_ATOMS: atom_id res chain seq x y z
N MET A 1 -42.06 10.72 65.77
CA MET A 1 -42.67 11.24 64.52
C MET A 1 -41.69 11.93 63.57
N ARG A 2 -41.19 13.18 63.80
CA ARG A 2 -40.31 13.85 62.80
C ARG A 2 -38.94 13.18 62.57
N LYS A 3 -38.31 12.63 63.62
CA LYS A 3 -37.01 11.93 63.50
C LYS A 3 -37.13 10.57 62.78
N GLU A 4 -38.20 9.82 63.05
CA GLU A 4 -38.44 8.51 62.41
C GLU A 4 -38.78 8.65 60.92
N ALA A 5 -39.53 9.67 60.54
CA ALA A 5 -39.83 9.96 59.13
C ALA A 5 -38.58 10.34 58.34
N VAL A 6 -37.65 11.09 58.93
CA VAL A 6 -36.36 11.44 58.30
C VAL A 6 -35.46 10.23 58.16
N VAL A 7 -35.36 9.39 59.20
CA VAL A 7 -34.56 8.14 59.14
C VAL A 7 -35.11 7.18 58.09
N LEU A 8 -36.44 6.98 58.03
CA LEU A 8 -37.06 6.11 57.04
C LEU A 8 -36.85 6.63 55.61
N ALA A 9 -36.98 7.94 55.38
CA ALA A 9 -36.70 8.57 54.09
C ALA A 9 -35.22 8.42 53.67
N THR A 10 -34.27 8.59 54.60
CA THR A 10 -32.85 8.37 54.30
C THR A 10 -32.54 6.90 53.98
N VAL A 11 -33.13 5.95 54.71
CA VAL A 11 -32.91 4.50 54.47
C VAL A 11 -33.50 4.07 53.12
N THR A 12 -34.70 4.54 52.75
CA THR A 12 -35.29 4.24 51.45
C THR A 12 -34.49 4.87 50.30
N THR A 13 -34.00 6.10 50.46
CA THR A 13 -33.16 6.75 49.45
C THR A 13 -31.84 6.00 49.24
N VAL A 14 -31.17 5.59 50.33
CA VAL A 14 -29.94 4.78 50.25
C VAL A 14 -30.19 3.41 49.61
N ALA A 15 -31.30 2.75 49.94
CA ALA A 15 -31.66 1.46 49.33
C ALA A 15 -31.94 1.58 47.82
N VAL A 16 -32.66 2.62 47.39
CA VAL A 16 -32.91 2.91 45.96
C VAL A 16 -31.59 3.19 45.24
N VAL A 17 -30.71 4.02 45.80
CA VAL A 17 -29.38 4.29 45.22
C VAL A 17 -28.55 3.00 45.12
N ALA A 18 -28.55 2.16 46.15
CA ALA A 18 -27.83 0.88 46.14
C ALA A 18 -28.35 -0.08 45.05
N VAL A 19 -29.67 -0.14 44.85
CA VAL A 19 -30.28 -0.93 43.78
C VAL A 19 -29.90 -0.38 42.41
N LEU A 20 -29.94 0.95 42.22
CA LEU A 20 -29.54 1.60 40.96
C LEU A 20 -28.06 1.38 40.64
N VAL A 21 -27.16 1.53 41.63
CA VAL A 21 -25.72 1.24 41.48
C VAL A 21 -25.49 -0.22 41.13
N ARG A 22 -26.21 -1.16 41.77
CA ARG A 22 -26.12 -2.59 41.45
C ARG A 22 -26.61 -2.88 40.03
N GLN A 23 -27.73 -2.31 39.62
CA GLN A 23 -28.25 -2.47 38.26
C GLN A 23 -27.30 -1.88 37.21
N TYR A 24 -26.74 -0.70 37.48
CA TYR A 24 -25.73 -0.07 36.63
C TYR A 24 -24.47 -0.94 36.51
N SER A 25 -23.97 -1.48 37.63
CA SER A 25 -22.82 -2.38 37.65
C SER A 25 -23.08 -3.66 36.86
N LEU A 26 -24.27 -4.26 36.97
CA LEU A 26 -24.65 -5.44 36.20
C LEU A 26 -24.79 -5.14 34.71
N LYS A 27 -25.33 -3.97 34.33
CA LYS A 27 -25.40 -3.49 32.94
C LYS A 27 -23.98 -3.36 32.36
N LYS A 28 -23.08 -2.65 33.06
CA LYS A 28 -21.66 -2.49 32.69
C LYS A 28 -20.95 -3.83 32.53
N GLN A 29 -21.16 -4.79 33.44
CA GLN A 29 -20.55 -6.11 33.36
C GLN A 29 -21.05 -6.92 32.16
N ARG A 30 -22.35 -6.84 31.84
CA ARG A 30 -22.93 -7.49 30.65
C ARG A 30 -22.40 -6.88 29.36
N GLN A 31 -22.36 -5.54 29.29
CA GLN A 31 -21.78 -4.80 28.17
C GLN A 31 -20.33 -5.21 27.94
N TRP A 32 -19.51 -5.24 29.00
CA TRP A 32 -18.11 -5.65 28.91
C TRP A 32 -17.93 -7.09 28.41
N LYS A 33 -18.73 -8.03 28.92
CA LYS A 33 -18.74 -9.41 28.41
C LYS A 33 -19.10 -9.48 26.94
N GLN A 34 -19.98 -8.60 26.46
CA GLN A 34 -20.34 -8.53 25.05
C GLN A 34 -19.20 -7.93 24.20
N THR A 35 -18.53 -6.87 24.67
CA THR A 35 -17.33 -6.31 24.01
C THR A 35 -16.28 -7.39 23.78
N GLN A 36 -15.98 -8.15 24.84
CA GLN A 36 -15.02 -9.25 24.81
C GLN A 36 -15.45 -10.39 23.86
N ARG A 37 -16.75 -10.63 23.70
CA ARG A 37 -17.26 -11.60 22.70
C ARG A 37 -17.07 -11.11 21.28
N ILE A 38 -17.35 -9.84 20.99
CA ILE A 38 -17.12 -9.22 19.67
C ILE A 38 -15.64 -9.32 19.34
N LEU A 39 -14.77 -8.94 20.28
CA LEU A 39 -13.31 -8.98 20.10
C LEU A 39 -12.80 -10.40 19.81
N ARG A 40 -13.19 -11.39 20.61
CA ARG A 40 -12.78 -12.80 20.39
C ARG A 40 -13.31 -13.38 19.09
N LYS A 41 -14.55 -13.04 18.71
CA LYS A 41 -15.12 -13.44 17.41
C LYS A 41 -14.28 -12.86 16.28
N PHE A 42 -13.99 -11.55 16.34
CA PHE A 42 -13.17 -10.86 15.35
C PHE A 42 -11.75 -11.44 15.26
N ALA A 43 -11.09 -11.68 16.39
CA ALA A 43 -9.78 -12.32 16.44
C ALA A 43 -9.79 -13.71 15.77
N ARG A 44 -10.80 -14.54 16.07
CA ARG A 44 -10.92 -15.88 15.49
C ARG A 44 -11.18 -15.85 13.98
N GLU A 45 -11.99 -14.93 13.50
CA GLU A 45 -12.33 -14.80 12.08
C GLU A 45 -11.17 -14.20 11.27
N SER A 46 -10.38 -13.31 11.89
CA SER A 46 -9.17 -12.71 11.31
C SER A 46 -7.92 -13.59 11.38
N ALA A 47 -7.99 -14.75 12.06
CA ALA A 47 -6.83 -15.59 12.32
C ALA A 47 -6.19 -16.15 11.04
N THR A 48 -4.86 -16.07 10.98
CA THR A 48 -4.04 -16.52 9.84
C THR A 48 -2.98 -17.55 10.29
N PRO A 49 -3.41 -18.74 10.75
CA PRO A 49 -2.48 -19.80 11.10
C PRO A 49 -1.68 -20.24 9.86
N VAL A 50 -0.46 -20.76 10.06
CA VAL A 50 0.47 -21.13 8.98
C VAL A 50 -0.18 -21.99 7.87
N PRO A 51 -1.01 -23.02 8.17
CA PRO A 51 -1.69 -23.77 7.11
C PRO A 51 -2.57 -22.90 6.20
N LYS A 52 -3.32 -21.94 6.77
CA LYS A 52 -4.14 -21.01 5.99
C LYS A 52 -3.29 -20.08 5.13
N LEU A 53 -2.15 -19.61 5.65
CA LEU A 53 -1.22 -18.80 4.86
C LEU A 53 -0.67 -19.57 3.65
N TRP A 54 -0.41 -20.88 3.80
CA TRP A 54 -0.01 -21.74 2.69
C TRP A 54 -1.13 -21.92 1.67
N GLU A 55 -2.40 -22.06 2.07
CA GLU A 55 -3.53 -22.09 1.13
C GLU A 55 -3.63 -20.78 0.33
N VAL A 56 -3.49 -19.64 1.00
CA VAL A 56 -3.45 -18.31 0.34
C VAL A 56 -2.30 -18.23 -0.67
N ALA A 57 -1.08 -18.64 -0.27
CA ALA A 57 0.08 -18.61 -1.16
C ALA A 57 -0.06 -19.58 -2.35
N ASN A 58 -0.61 -20.79 -2.14
CA ASN A 58 -0.84 -21.77 -3.20
C ASN A 58 -1.92 -21.32 -4.19
N ALA A 59 -3.00 -20.71 -3.68
CA ALA A 59 -4.03 -20.10 -4.50
C ALA A 59 -3.46 -18.96 -5.34
N LEU A 60 -2.63 -18.08 -4.75
CA LEU A 60 -1.95 -17.02 -5.48
C LEU A 60 -1.07 -17.57 -6.59
N VAL A 61 -0.26 -18.61 -6.33
CA VAL A 61 0.59 -19.24 -7.36
C VAL A 61 -0.23 -19.81 -8.51
N SER A 62 -1.33 -20.49 -8.19
CA SER A 62 -2.20 -21.11 -9.19
C SER A 62 -2.81 -20.05 -10.11
N ASP A 63 -3.26 -18.95 -9.51
CA ASP A 63 -3.86 -17.82 -10.22
C ASP A 63 -2.82 -17.06 -11.07
N MET A 64 -1.61 -16.83 -10.52
CA MET A 64 -0.48 -16.28 -11.26
C MET A 64 -0.14 -17.12 -12.49
N GLN A 65 -0.12 -18.46 -12.35
CA GLN A 65 0.15 -19.37 -13.47
C GLN A 65 -0.96 -19.31 -14.53
N ALA A 66 -2.22 -19.39 -14.12
CA ALA A 66 -3.36 -19.32 -15.04
C ALA A 66 -3.36 -17.99 -15.83
N SER A 67 -3.14 -16.87 -15.14
CA SER A 67 -3.15 -15.53 -15.73
C SER A 67 -1.97 -15.23 -16.65
N LEU A 68 -0.88 -16.00 -16.61
CA LEU A 68 0.24 -15.88 -17.56
C LEU A 68 0.04 -16.70 -18.84
N VAL A 69 -0.88 -17.67 -18.82
CA VAL A 69 -1.23 -18.51 -19.98
C VAL A 69 -2.44 -17.93 -20.72
N SER A 70 -3.42 -17.40 -20.00
CA SER A 70 -4.65 -16.85 -20.57
C SER A 70 -4.43 -15.55 -21.35
N GLN A 71 -5.11 -15.42 -22.49
CA GLN A 71 -5.26 -14.15 -23.23
C GLN A 71 -6.46 -13.32 -22.71
N GLU A 72 -7.40 -13.97 -22.02
CA GLU A 72 -8.54 -13.32 -21.38
C GLU A 72 -8.14 -12.80 -19.99
N GLU A 73 -8.64 -11.61 -19.64
CA GLU A 73 -8.51 -11.08 -18.28
C GLU A 73 -9.19 -12.06 -17.31
N THR A 74 -8.44 -12.52 -16.30
CA THR A 74 -9.03 -13.33 -15.23
C THR A 74 -9.75 -12.42 -14.24
N SER A 75 -10.67 -12.96 -13.45
CA SER A 75 -11.42 -12.15 -12.48
C SER A 75 -10.58 -11.62 -11.32
N THR A 76 -9.36 -12.12 -11.14
CA THR A 76 -8.53 -11.90 -9.94
C THR A 76 -7.18 -11.28 -10.27
N LEU A 77 -6.31 -11.90 -11.07
CA LEU A 77 -4.97 -11.39 -11.38
C LEU A 77 -4.77 -11.09 -12.87
N ASN A 78 -4.26 -9.90 -13.18
CA ASN A 78 -4.02 -9.50 -14.58
C ASN A 78 -2.60 -9.84 -15.06
N MET A 79 -1.61 -9.95 -14.17
CA MET A 79 -0.23 -10.34 -14.49
C MET A 79 0.32 -9.59 -15.71
N LEU A 80 0.31 -8.26 -15.64
CA LEU A 80 0.61 -7.36 -16.75
C LEU A 80 2.11 -7.39 -17.06
N VAL A 81 2.46 -7.62 -18.32
CA VAL A 81 3.84 -7.46 -18.80
C VAL A 81 4.14 -5.96 -18.87
N SER A 82 5.13 -5.51 -18.10
CA SER A 82 5.56 -4.11 -18.07
C SER A 82 6.56 -3.81 -19.19
N TYR A 83 6.44 -2.64 -19.82
CA TYR A 83 7.39 -2.11 -20.81
C TYR A 83 8.73 -1.63 -20.23
N ALA A 84 9.07 -2.02 -19.01
CA ALA A 84 10.44 -1.87 -18.58
C ALA A 84 11.32 -2.61 -19.61
N ALA A 85 12.18 -1.87 -20.31
CA ALA A 85 13.34 -2.44 -20.97
C ALA A 85 14.13 -3.31 -19.98
N SER A 86 15.22 -3.95 -20.41
CA SER A 86 16.11 -4.66 -19.47
C SER A 86 16.30 -3.87 -18.18
N LEU A 87 15.93 -4.49 -17.05
CA LEU A 87 16.11 -3.89 -15.73
C LEU A 87 17.57 -3.44 -15.56
N PRO A 88 17.81 -2.41 -14.71
CA PRO A 88 19.15 -1.89 -14.54
C PRO A 88 20.10 -2.98 -14.02
N LYS A 89 21.36 -2.91 -14.41
CA LYS A 89 22.42 -3.85 -14.02
C LYS A 89 23.40 -3.26 -13.00
N GLY A 90 23.30 -1.97 -12.74
CA GLY A 90 24.17 -1.24 -11.84
C GLY A 90 25.44 -0.69 -12.49
N ASP A 91 25.53 -0.70 -13.82
CA ASP A 91 26.61 -0.08 -14.58
C ASP A 91 26.18 1.26 -15.22
N GLU A 92 24.92 1.66 -15.02
CA GLU A 92 24.36 2.88 -15.58
C GLU A 92 25.03 4.12 -15.00
N LYS A 93 25.41 5.03 -15.90
CA LYS A 93 26.06 6.29 -15.56
C LYS A 93 25.43 7.45 -16.31
N GLY A 94 25.25 8.56 -15.61
CA GLY A 94 24.74 9.80 -16.18
C GLY A 94 23.66 10.44 -15.32
N LEU A 95 23.14 11.57 -15.82
CA LEU A 95 22.05 12.30 -15.20
C LEU A 95 20.70 11.78 -15.71
N TYR A 96 19.79 11.47 -14.78
CA TYR A 96 18.48 10.90 -15.08
C TYR A 96 17.37 11.67 -14.38
N TYR A 97 16.24 11.80 -15.05
CA TYR A 97 15.06 12.46 -14.50
C TYR A 97 13.94 11.45 -14.29
N GLY A 98 13.15 11.67 -13.24
CA GLY A 98 12.01 10.84 -12.88
C GLY A 98 10.78 11.70 -12.56
N LEU A 99 9.62 11.26 -13.03
CA LEU A 99 8.32 11.75 -12.60
C LEU A 99 7.56 10.62 -11.92
N ASN A 100 6.98 10.90 -10.74
CA ASN A 100 6.02 10.01 -10.10
C ASN A 100 4.70 10.76 -9.86
N LEU A 101 3.64 10.34 -10.55
CA LEU A 101 2.29 10.85 -10.34
C LEU A 101 1.59 10.12 -9.19
N ARG A 102 1.11 10.85 -8.18
CA ARG A 102 0.55 10.33 -6.91
C ARG A 102 -0.81 10.95 -6.59
N GLY A 103 -1.82 10.61 -7.37
CA GLY A 103 -3.17 11.14 -7.16
C GLY A 103 -3.23 12.67 -7.29
N THR A 104 -3.23 13.39 -6.17
CA THR A 104 -3.33 14.86 -6.10
C THR A 104 -1.99 15.59 -6.11
N ASN A 105 -0.87 14.86 -6.04
CA ASN A 105 0.48 15.42 -6.11
C ASN A 105 1.30 14.66 -7.16
N PHE A 106 2.41 15.23 -7.58
CA PHE A 106 3.46 14.50 -8.29
C PHE A 106 4.83 14.90 -7.78
N LEU A 107 5.79 13.99 -7.92
CA LEU A 107 7.18 14.18 -7.53
C LEU A 107 8.04 14.26 -8.78
N ILE A 108 8.85 15.32 -8.88
CA ILE A 108 9.94 15.43 -9.85
C ILE A 108 11.24 15.07 -9.13
N LEU A 109 12.04 14.21 -9.74
CA LEU A 109 13.40 13.89 -9.29
C LEU A 109 14.41 14.07 -10.41
N CYS A 110 15.62 14.47 -10.05
CA CYS A 110 16.82 14.37 -10.86
C CYS A 110 17.90 13.72 -10.00
N ALA A 111 18.66 12.79 -10.56
CA ALA A 111 19.79 12.19 -9.88
C ALA A 111 20.86 11.73 -10.88
N ARG A 112 22.11 11.80 -10.45
CA ARG A 112 23.25 11.28 -11.21
C ARG A 112 23.61 9.89 -10.68
N LEU A 113 23.58 8.93 -11.59
CA LEU A 113 24.04 7.56 -11.34
C LEU A 113 25.51 7.46 -11.73
N GLY A 114 26.32 6.83 -10.87
CA GLY A 114 27.75 6.56 -11.10
C GLY A 114 28.07 5.07 -11.32
N GLY A 115 27.04 4.22 -11.35
CA GLY A 115 27.13 2.77 -11.15
C GLY A 115 26.90 2.39 -9.68
N ARG A 116 26.53 1.13 -9.42
CA ARG A 116 26.04 0.65 -8.12
C ARG A 116 27.02 0.76 -6.95
N ASN A 117 28.32 0.88 -7.24
CA ASN A 117 29.37 1.02 -6.23
C ASN A 117 29.64 2.48 -5.87
N GLU A 118 29.09 3.43 -6.63
CA GLU A 118 29.21 4.86 -6.38
C GLU A 118 27.91 5.37 -5.74
N PRO A 119 27.99 6.30 -4.78
CA PRO A 119 26.81 6.94 -4.24
C PRO A 119 26.09 7.73 -5.34
N ILE A 120 24.77 7.80 -5.25
CA ILE A 120 23.98 8.72 -6.07
C ILE A 120 24.40 10.15 -5.72
N SER A 121 24.77 10.95 -6.73
CA SER A 121 25.07 12.37 -6.59
C SER A 121 24.00 13.22 -7.26
N ASP A 122 24.05 14.55 -7.05
CA ASP A 122 23.16 15.53 -7.69
C ASP A 122 21.66 15.17 -7.54
N LEU A 123 21.30 14.65 -6.36
CA LEU A 123 19.93 14.25 -6.06
C LEU A 123 19.08 15.47 -5.69
N TYR A 124 18.20 15.85 -6.60
CA TYR A 124 17.22 16.91 -6.42
C TYR A 124 15.81 16.32 -6.46
N ARG A 125 14.94 16.74 -5.53
CA ARG A 125 13.55 16.29 -5.46
C ARG A 125 12.61 17.46 -5.20
N LYS A 126 11.47 17.49 -5.88
CA LYS A 126 10.43 18.52 -5.70
C LYS A 126 9.04 17.89 -5.80
N GLU A 127 8.33 17.89 -4.69
CA GLU A 127 6.93 17.48 -4.63
C GLU A 127 6.03 18.66 -4.95
N ILE A 128 5.03 18.44 -5.81
CA ILE A 128 4.18 19.48 -6.36
C ILE A 128 2.72 19.05 -6.27
N SER A 129 1.90 19.89 -5.64
CA SER A 129 0.45 19.70 -5.58
C SER A 129 -0.22 20.11 -6.88
N ILE A 130 -1.11 19.26 -7.37
CA ILE A 130 -1.87 19.52 -8.60
C ILE A 130 -3.11 20.33 -8.25
N PRO A 131 -3.33 21.49 -8.87
CA PRO A 131 -4.53 22.29 -8.64
C PRO A 131 -5.83 21.50 -8.92
N PRO A 132 -6.89 21.64 -8.11
CA PRO A 132 -8.14 20.89 -8.30
C PRO A 132 -8.76 21.04 -9.69
N ASN A 133 -8.69 22.23 -10.29
CA ASN A 133 -9.18 22.48 -11.64
C ASN A 133 -8.38 21.73 -12.72
N VAL A 134 -7.09 21.50 -12.50
CA VAL A 134 -6.22 20.70 -13.39
C VAL A 134 -6.51 19.22 -13.21
N LEU A 135 -6.68 18.75 -11.97
CA LEU A 135 -7.08 17.36 -11.70
C LEU A 135 -8.38 16.99 -12.40
N SER A 136 -9.38 17.90 -12.36
CA SER A 136 -10.69 17.72 -13.01
C SER A 136 -10.68 17.94 -14.52
N GLY A 137 -9.54 18.36 -15.07
CA GLY A 137 -9.37 18.66 -16.48
C GLY A 137 -9.06 17.43 -17.34
N THR A 138 -8.62 17.70 -18.56
CA THR A 138 -8.18 16.69 -19.52
C THR A 138 -6.76 16.19 -19.24
N SER A 139 -6.39 15.03 -19.81
CA SER A 139 -5.01 14.53 -19.79
C SER A 139 -4.00 15.57 -20.33
N GLN A 140 -4.41 16.31 -21.35
CA GLN A 140 -3.60 17.37 -21.96
C GLN A 140 -3.33 18.51 -20.98
N GLU A 141 -4.35 19.00 -20.28
CA GLU A 141 -4.20 20.05 -19.27
C GLU A 141 -3.30 19.62 -18.11
N LEU A 142 -3.46 18.37 -17.64
CA LEU A 142 -2.59 17.82 -16.61
C LEU A 142 -1.14 17.73 -17.06
N PHE A 143 -0.88 17.16 -18.24
CA PHE A 143 0.49 17.01 -18.72
C PHE A 143 1.13 18.33 -19.13
N ASP A 144 0.34 19.32 -19.58
CA ASP A 144 0.81 20.69 -19.79
C ASP A 144 1.29 21.30 -18.47
N TYR A 145 0.53 21.12 -17.39
CA TYR A 145 0.92 21.56 -16.05
C TYR A 145 2.20 20.86 -15.55
N ILE A 146 2.29 19.54 -15.70
CA ILE A 146 3.50 18.77 -15.34
C ILE A 146 4.72 19.25 -16.15
N ALA A 147 4.57 19.48 -17.45
CA ALA A 147 5.65 19.95 -18.32
C ALA A 147 6.14 21.36 -17.92
N VAL A 148 5.23 22.28 -17.56
CA VAL A 148 5.60 23.62 -17.05
C VAL A 148 6.43 23.50 -15.77
N GLU A 149 6.00 22.67 -14.83
CA GLU A 149 6.71 22.50 -13.56
C GLU A 149 8.05 21.77 -13.74
N LEU A 150 8.13 20.81 -14.68
CA LEU A 150 9.39 20.19 -15.07
C LEU A 150 10.35 21.19 -15.70
N ALA A 151 9.87 22.11 -16.54
CA ALA A 151 10.70 23.15 -17.14
C ALA A 151 11.29 24.10 -16.08
N LYS A 152 10.49 24.48 -15.07
CA LYS A 152 10.98 25.24 -13.92
C LYS A 152 12.05 24.47 -13.15
N PHE A 153 11.77 23.20 -12.84
CA PHE A 153 12.70 22.34 -12.09
C PHE A 153 14.04 22.13 -12.80
N VAL A 154 14.02 21.93 -14.12
CA VAL A 154 15.24 21.80 -14.94
C VAL A 154 16.03 23.12 -15.01
N SER A 155 15.33 24.26 -15.01
CA SER A 155 15.98 25.58 -15.01
C SER A 155 16.62 25.90 -13.65
N GLU A 156 16.02 25.44 -12.55
CA GLU A 156 16.59 25.54 -11.19
C GLU A 156 17.82 24.64 -11.00
N HIS A 157 17.90 23.53 -11.73
CA HIS A 157 18.97 22.52 -11.63
C HIS A 157 19.50 22.15 -13.03
N PRO A 158 20.24 23.07 -13.70
CA PRO A 158 20.72 22.83 -15.04
C PRO A 158 21.70 21.65 -15.07
N PRO A 159 21.68 20.82 -16.13
CA PRO A 159 22.69 19.78 -16.33
C PRO A 159 24.08 20.42 -16.47
N ASP A 160 25.12 19.67 -16.15
CA ASP A 160 26.49 20.14 -16.33
C ASP A 160 26.91 19.83 -17.78
N ASP A 161 27.00 20.87 -18.62
CA ASP A 161 27.35 20.75 -20.05
C ASP A 161 28.71 20.08 -20.31
N THR A 162 29.58 19.94 -19.29
CA THR A 162 30.88 19.24 -19.39
C THR A 162 30.78 17.74 -19.16
N LEU A 163 29.78 17.29 -18.41
CA LEU A 163 29.54 15.88 -18.04
C LEU A 163 28.35 15.27 -18.77
N ASP A 164 27.39 16.10 -19.15
CA ASP A 164 26.12 15.74 -19.75
C ASP A 164 26.13 16.20 -21.21
N ALA A 165 26.17 15.25 -22.15
CA ALA A 165 26.31 15.56 -23.56
C ALA A 165 25.21 16.55 -24.04
N PRO A 166 25.57 17.76 -24.54
CA PRO A 166 24.63 18.87 -24.76
C PRO A 166 23.61 18.63 -25.90
N GLU A 167 23.76 17.56 -26.67
CA GLU A 167 22.94 17.24 -27.84
C GLU A 167 22.10 15.96 -27.74
N ARG A 168 22.11 15.24 -26.60
CA ARG A 168 21.27 14.03 -26.44
C ARG A 168 19.91 14.35 -25.80
N GLU A 169 18.86 13.75 -26.35
CA GLU A 169 17.54 13.67 -25.73
C GLU A 169 17.68 13.14 -24.28
N LYS A 170 17.23 13.91 -23.29
CA LYS A 170 17.36 13.57 -21.87
C LYS A 170 16.38 12.44 -21.53
N LYS A 171 16.86 11.48 -20.73
CA LYS A 171 16.06 10.31 -20.32
C LYS A 171 15.13 10.67 -19.17
N LEU A 172 13.85 10.34 -19.34
CA LEU A 172 12.80 10.58 -18.36
C LEU A 172 12.02 9.30 -18.11
N GLY A 173 12.03 8.83 -16.88
CA GLY A 173 11.15 7.76 -16.44
C GLY A 173 9.88 8.34 -15.84
N PHE A 174 8.75 7.73 -16.14
CA PHE A 174 7.46 8.16 -15.62
C PHE A 174 6.78 6.99 -14.91
N THR A 175 6.63 7.14 -13.60
CA THR A 175 5.86 6.22 -12.76
C THR A 175 4.50 6.78 -12.38
N VAL A 176 3.52 5.90 -12.21
CA VAL A 176 2.19 6.24 -11.70
C VAL A 176 1.92 5.41 -10.46
N SER A 177 1.59 6.07 -9.35
CA SER A 177 1.08 5.42 -8.14
C SER A 177 -0.45 5.45 -8.21
N TYR A 178 -1.07 4.32 -8.55
CA TYR A 178 -2.49 4.27 -8.85
C TYR A 178 -3.36 4.49 -7.60
N PRO A 179 -4.45 5.28 -7.70
CA PRO A 179 -5.36 5.50 -6.59
C PRO A 179 -6.17 4.24 -6.28
N VAL A 180 -6.28 3.94 -4.99
CA VAL A 180 -6.86 2.71 -4.43
C VAL A 180 -8.39 2.75 -4.40
N ASP A 181 -8.94 3.87 -3.93
CA ASP A 181 -10.39 4.10 -3.87
C ASP A 181 -10.69 5.59 -4.05
N GLN A 182 -11.39 5.92 -5.14
CA GLN A 182 -11.76 7.31 -5.46
C GLN A 182 -12.91 7.85 -4.59
N ALA A 183 -13.68 7.00 -3.91
CA ALA A 183 -14.70 7.48 -2.98
C ALA A 183 -14.10 7.95 -1.65
N ALA A 184 -12.92 7.43 -1.31
CA ALA A 184 -12.27 7.65 -0.03
C ALA A 184 -11.01 8.54 -0.12
N ALA A 185 -10.36 8.61 -1.29
CA ALA A 185 -9.47 9.71 -1.65
C ALA A 185 -10.34 10.89 -2.10
N SER A 186 -10.22 12.06 -1.47
CA SER A 186 -10.92 13.30 -1.85
C SER A 186 -10.90 13.51 -3.37
N SER A 187 -11.99 13.15 -4.05
CA SER A 187 -12.02 13.00 -5.50
C SER A 187 -12.23 14.34 -6.19
N GLY A 188 -11.36 14.60 -7.15
CA GLY A 188 -11.50 15.70 -8.10
C GLY A 188 -10.90 15.38 -9.46
N SER A 189 -10.40 14.16 -9.70
CA SER A 189 -9.75 13.85 -10.98
C SER A 189 -10.72 13.27 -12.00
N ALA A 190 -10.77 13.88 -13.20
CA ALA A 190 -11.54 13.36 -14.33
C ALA A 190 -10.84 12.19 -15.04
N ILE A 191 -9.54 11.99 -14.78
CA ILE A 191 -8.73 10.94 -15.39
C ILE A 191 -8.77 9.70 -14.48
N LYS A 192 -9.30 8.59 -15.02
CA LYS A 192 -9.21 7.28 -14.36
C LYS A 192 -7.85 6.66 -14.64
N TRP A 193 -6.96 6.75 -13.67
CA TRP A 193 -5.67 6.05 -13.70
C TRP A 193 -5.89 4.55 -13.46
N LYS A 194 -5.36 3.71 -14.36
CA LYS A 194 -5.32 2.24 -14.23
C LYS A 194 -3.94 1.74 -14.66
N SER A 195 -3.55 0.57 -14.17
CA SER A 195 -2.32 -0.09 -14.63
C SER A 195 -2.44 -0.50 -16.09
N PHE A 196 -1.43 -0.15 -16.88
CA PHE A 196 -1.43 -0.37 -18.31
C PHE A 196 -0.56 -1.58 -18.67
N SER A 197 -1.05 -2.37 -19.63
CA SER A 197 -0.23 -3.37 -20.29
C SER A 197 0.54 -2.73 -21.43
N ALA A 198 1.64 -3.35 -21.81
CA ALA A 198 2.44 -2.91 -22.94
C ALA A 198 1.67 -2.74 -24.28
N ASN A 199 0.46 -3.28 -24.48
CA ASN A 199 -0.28 -3.05 -25.73
C ASN A 199 -1.50 -2.13 -25.58
N ASP A 200 -1.63 -1.43 -24.45
CA ASP A 200 -2.80 -0.60 -24.16
C ASP A 200 -2.84 0.68 -25.02
N THR A 201 -3.96 0.89 -25.72
CA THR A 201 -4.19 2.05 -26.60
C THR A 201 -4.39 3.36 -25.83
N VAL A 202 -4.94 3.27 -24.61
CA VAL A 202 -5.10 4.41 -23.70
C VAL A 202 -3.74 4.88 -23.21
N GLU A 203 -2.84 3.96 -22.87
CA GLU A 203 -1.46 4.31 -22.49
C GLU A 203 -0.75 5.06 -23.62
N LYS A 204 -0.84 4.56 -24.87
CA LYS A 204 -0.26 5.23 -26.04
C LYS A 204 -0.80 6.65 -26.22
N ALA A 205 -2.09 6.87 -25.98
CA ALA A 205 -2.68 8.21 -26.04
C ALA A 205 -2.11 9.13 -24.95
N LEU A 206 -1.97 8.64 -23.72
CA LEU A 206 -1.39 9.40 -22.60
C LEU A 206 0.10 9.72 -22.83
N ILE A 207 0.87 8.76 -23.36
CA ILE A 207 2.27 8.95 -23.75
C ILE A 207 2.38 10.03 -24.84
N ASN A 208 1.48 10.03 -25.81
CA ASN A 208 1.45 11.08 -26.84
C ASN A 208 1.11 12.45 -26.24
N ASP A 209 0.15 12.52 -25.31
CA ASP A 209 -0.22 13.76 -24.65
C ASP A 209 0.95 14.36 -23.86
N ILE A 210 1.68 13.56 -23.07
CA ILE A 210 2.83 14.07 -22.31
C ILE A 210 3.99 14.47 -23.21
N ASN A 211 4.33 13.67 -24.23
CA ASN A 211 5.42 14.03 -25.14
C ASN A 211 5.13 15.32 -25.91
N ARG A 212 3.87 15.53 -26.33
CA ARG A 212 3.43 16.79 -26.93
C ARG A 212 3.54 17.97 -25.96
N ALA A 213 3.20 17.78 -24.69
CA ALA A 213 3.37 18.81 -23.67
C ALA A 213 4.86 19.15 -23.46
N LEU A 214 5.74 18.15 -23.37
CA LEU A 214 7.18 18.36 -23.28
C LEU A 214 7.72 19.16 -24.48
N GLU A 215 7.36 18.77 -25.70
CA GLU A 215 7.76 19.47 -26.92
C GLU A 215 7.27 20.93 -26.95
N LYS A 216 5.99 21.15 -26.61
CA LYS A 216 5.37 22.49 -26.52
C LYS A 216 6.13 23.43 -25.58
N HIS A 217 6.68 22.91 -24.48
CA HIS A 217 7.45 23.68 -23.49
C HIS A 217 8.97 23.67 -23.74
N GLY A 218 9.42 23.23 -24.93
CA GLY A 218 10.83 23.25 -25.32
C GLY A 218 11.73 22.27 -24.55
N LEU A 219 11.11 21.27 -23.90
CA LEU A 219 11.78 20.27 -23.10
C LEU A 219 12.28 19.12 -23.98
N LYS A 220 13.60 18.96 -24.10
CA LYS A 220 14.24 17.84 -24.84
C LYS A 220 14.22 16.53 -24.04
N PHE A 221 13.03 16.09 -23.65
CA PHE A 221 12.77 14.84 -22.93
C PHE A 221 11.80 13.97 -23.72
N ARG A 222 11.89 12.65 -23.50
CA ARG A 222 10.93 11.70 -24.07
C ARG A 222 10.52 10.67 -23.03
N VAL A 223 9.20 10.48 -22.94
CA VAL A 223 8.58 9.43 -22.14
C VAL A 223 8.24 8.27 -23.07
N PHE A 224 8.78 7.09 -22.76
CA PHE A 224 8.59 5.89 -23.57
C PHE A 224 7.48 4.97 -23.04
N SER A 225 7.23 5.00 -21.73
CA SER A 225 6.21 4.18 -21.07
C SER A 225 5.76 4.84 -19.77
N LEU A 226 4.51 4.54 -19.38
CA LEU A 226 3.98 4.87 -18.07
C LEU A 226 3.98 3.59 -17.23
N VAL A 227 4.72 3.59 -16.13
CA VAL A 227 5.02 2.35 -15.40
C VAL A 227 4.46 2.42 -13.99
N ASP A 228 3.96 1.30 -13.47
CA ASP A 228 3.56 1.19 -12.06
C ASP A 228 4.77 1.49 -11.14
N ASP A 229 4.54 2.20 -10.05
CA ASP A 229 5.60 2.58 -9.12
C ASP A 229 6.33 1.36 -8.53
N THR A 230 5.64 0.23 -8.34
CA THR A 230 6.21 -1.04 -7.87
C THR A 230 7.21 -1.63 -8.85
N VAL A 231 6.96 -1.48 -10.16
CA VAL A 231 7.95 -1.87 -11.19
C VAL A 231 9.14 -0.91 -11.17
N GLY A 232 8.92 0.38 -10.92
CA GLY A 232 10.01 1.32 -10.69
C GLY A 232 10.87 0.96 -9.48
N ASN A 233 10.24 0.55 -8.39
CA ASN A 233 10.93 0.09 -7.18
C ASN A 233 11.75 -1.18 -7.47
N LEU A 234 11.22 -2.11 -8.26
CA LEU A 234 11.96 -3.29 -8.72
C LEU A 234 13.19 -2.90 -9.56
N ALA A 235 13.07 -1.91 -10.44
CA ALA A 235 14.21 -1.39 -11.21
C ALA A 235 15.28 -0.76 -10.30
N GLY A 236 14.88 0.02 -9.30
CA GLY A 236 15.81 0.57 -8.31
C GLY A 236 16.50 -0.49 -7.47
N GLY A 237 15.76 -1.51 -7.03
CA GLY A 237 16.35 -2.67 -6.38
C GLY A 237 17.42 -3.34 -7.26
N ARG A 238 17.06 -3.66 -8.50
CA ARG A 238 17.95 -4.33 -9.46
C ARG A 238 19.22 -3.55 -9.78
N TYR A 239 19.16 -2.22 -9.80
CA TYR A 239 20.34 -1.38 -9.94
C TYR A 239 21.40 -1.69 -8.86
N TYR A 240 20.99 -1.88 -7.61
CA TYR A 240 21.91 -2.16 -6.50
C TYR A 240 22.23 -3.63 -6.33
N ASN A 241 21.25 -4.52 -6.54
CA ASN A 241 21.38 -5.94 -6.23
C ASN A 241 20.67 -6.82 -7.27
N ASN A 242 21.46 -7.57 -8.06
CA ASN A 242 20.97 -8.54 -9.03
C ASN A 242 20.29 -9.78 -8.37
N GLY A 243 20.40 -9.95 -7.05
CA GLY A 243 19.66 -10.96 -6.29
C GLY A 243 18.19 -10.59 -6.04
N ILE A 244 17.78 -9.36 -6.36
CA ILE A 244 16.39 -8.92 -6.23
C ILE A 244 15.54 -9.54 -7.33
N VAL A 245 14.47 -10.21 -6.92
CA VAL A 245 13.56 -10.96 -7.81
C VAL A 245 12.17 -10.38 -7.86
N ALA A 246 11.78 -9.64 -6.82
CA ALA A 246 10.47 -9.03 -6.67
C ALA A 246 10.56 -7.74 -5.87
N SER A 247 9.60 -6.86 -6.10
CA SER A 247 9.35 -5.68 -5.29
C SER A 247 7.88 -5.67 -4.88
N VAL A 248 7.63 -5.20 -3.66
CA VAL A 248 6.31 -5.08 -3.07
C VAL A 248 6.11 -3.66 -2.58
N THR A 249 4.94 -3.09 -2.85
CA THR A 249 4.51 -1.80 -2.33
C THR A 249 3.41 -2.02 -1.29
N LEU A 250 3.64 -1.57 -0.06
CA LEU A 250 2.70 -1.59 1.08
C LEU A 250 2.48 -0.15 1.58
N ALA A 251 1.75 0.62 0.78
CA ALA A 251 1.44 2.02 1.02
C ALA A 251 -0.07 2.21 1.16
N MET A 252 -0.61 3.35 0.71
CA MET A 252 -2.06 3.52 0.58
C MET A 252 -2.66 2.38 -0.24
N GLY A 253 -1.99 1.98 -1.32
CA GLY A 253 -2.29 0.76 -2.07
C GLY A 253 -1.35 -0.39 -1.76
N SER A 254 -1.66 -1.55 -2.32
CA SER A 254 -0.84 -2.75 -2.22
C SER A 254 -0.64 -3.36 -3.59
N ASN A 255 0.61 -3.49 -4.02
CA ASN A 255 0.95 -4.14 -5.29
C ASN A 255 2.28 -4.90 -5.21
N ALA A 256 2.51 -5.81 -6.16
CA ALA A 256 3.78 -6.51 -6.33
C ALA A 256 4.20 -6.58 -7.80
N ALA A 257 5.50 -6.49 -8.03
CA ALA A 257 6.11 -6.74 -9.34
C ALA A 257 7.26 -7.73 -9.18
N TYR A 258 7.47 -8.58 -10.18
CA TYR A 258 8.55 -9.57 -10.14
C TYR A 258 9.12 -9.89 -11.53
N VAL A 259 10.25 -10.58 -11.55
CA VAL A 259 10.94 -10.99 -12.78
C VAL A 259 10.62 -12.43 -13.12
N GLU A 260 9.98 -12.65 -14.27
CA GLU A 260 9.58 -13.97 -14.78
C GLU A 260 10.40 -14.34 -16.04
N PRO A 261 10.82 -15.61 -16.24
CA PRO A 261 11.39 -16.05 -17.51
C PRO A 261 10.37 -15.90 -18.63
N ASN A 262 10.83 -15.46 -19.81
CA ASN A 262 9.97 -15.21 -20.96
C ASN A 262 9.17 -16.44 -21.41
N GLU A 263 9.77 -17.63 -21.33
CA GLU A 263 9.18 -18.92 -21.68
C GLU A 263 8.01 -19.30 -20.75
N ALA A 264 7.97 -18.70 -19.55
CA ALA A 264 6.90 -18.88 -18.58
C ALA A 264 5.75 -17.87 -18.76
N VAL A 265 5.74 -17.07 -19.83
CA VAL A 265 4.67 -16.11 -20.17
C VAL A 265 4.10 -16.35 -21.58
N PRO A 266 3.41 -17.48 -21.84
CA PRO A 266 2.88 -17.81 -23.17
C PRO A 266 1.90 -16.77 -23.73
N LYS A 267 1.23 -15.99 -22.86
CA LYS A 267 0.31 -14.95 -23.34
C LYS A 267 1.00 -13.79 -24.05
N TRP A 268 2.29 -13.59 -23.82
CA TRP A 268 3.02 -12.47 -24.42
C TRP A 268 3.45 -12.80 -25.85
N GLN A 269 2.83 -12.14 -26.82
CA GLN A 269 3.18 -12.24 -28.24
C GLN A 269 3.83 -10.95 -28.79
N GLY A 270 4.09 -9.98 -27.90
CA GLY A 270 4.69 -8.71 -28.29
C GLY A 270 6.18 -8.80 -28.60
N PRO A 271 6.77 -7.72 -29.15
CA PRO A 271 8.21 -7.68 -29.42
C PRO A 271 8.97 -7.92 -28.12
N MET A 272 9.95 -8.83 -28.19
CA MET A 272 10.81 -9.11 -27.04
C MET A 272 11.57 -7.84 -26.66
N PRO A 273 11.75 -7.56 -25.35
CA PRO A 273 12.73 -6.56 -24.93
C PRO A 273 14.05 -6.87 -25.63
N SER A 274 14.68 -5.85 -26.20
CA SER A 274 15.89 -5.96 -27.04
C SER A 274 17.12 -6.53 -26.32
N SER A 275 16.98 -6.94 -25.06
CA SER A 275 18.00 -7.59 -24.25
C SER A 275 17.89 -9.11 -24.32
N ASN A 276 19.01 -9.76 -24.61
CA ASN A 276 19.23 -11.21 -24.50
C ASN A 276 19.07 -11.80 -23.07
N SER A 277 18.38 -11.12 -22.13
CA SER A 277 18.21 -11.57 -20.75
C SER A 277 17.22 -12.72 -20.61
N GLY A 278 16.23 -12.84 -21.51
CA GLY A 278 15.17 -13.83 -21.40
C GLY A 278 14.22 -13.59 -20.23
N GLU A 279 14.19 -12.39 -19.66
CA GLU A 279 13.41 -12.00 -18.49
C GLU A 279 12.35 -10.96 -18.85
N LEU A 280 11.16 -11.10 -18.27
CA LEU A 280 10.05 -10.14 -18.36
C LEU A 280 9.69 -9.63 -16.97
N VAL A 281 9.36 -8.35 -16.87
CA VAL A 281 8.84 -7.77 -15.64
C VAL A 281 7.33 -7.90 -15.63
N ILE A 282 6.81 -8.56 -14.60
CA ILE A 282 5.37 -8.75 -14.40
C ILE A 282 4.91 -7.84 -13.27
N ASN A 283 4.00 -6.92 -13.57
CA ASN A 283 3.17 -6.26 -12.58
C ASN A 283 1.98 -7.18 -12.26
N THR A 284 1.91 -7.67 -11.04
CA THR A 284 0.91 -8.68 -10.65
C THR A 284 -0.50 -8.10 -10.56
N GLU A 285 -0.63 -6.81 -10.21
CA GLU A 285 -1.89 -6.22 -9.73
C GLU A 285 -2.51 -7.04 -8.58
N TRP A 286 -1.67 -7.56 -7.67
CA TRP A 286 -2.10 -8.53 -6.64
C TRP A 286 -3.18 -8.01 -5.71
N GLY A 287 -3.47 -6.70 -5.71
CA GLY A 287 -4.49 -6.11 -4.87
C GLY A 287 -5.85 -6.72 -5.18
N ASN A 288 -6.07 -7.13 -6.43
CA ASN A 288 -7.29 -7.78 -6.89
C ASN A 288 -7.33 -9.30 -6.70
N PHE A 289 -6.26 -9.90 -6.16
CA PHE A 289 -6.26 -11.30 -5.77
C PHE A 289 -7.41 -11.60 -4.80
N ASN A 290 -8.07 -12.73 -5.00
CA ASN A 290 -9.17 -13.18 -4.15
C ASN A 290 -9.21 -14.72 -4.13
N CYS A 291 -9.37 -15.31 -2.95
CA CYS A 291 -9.58 -16.74 -2.79
C CYS A 291 -10.45 -17.01 -1.55
N SER A 292 -11.04 -18.21 -1.49
CA SER A 292 -11.90 -18.63 -0.36
C SER A 292 -11.20 -18.64 0.99
N ASP A 293 -9.87 -18.78 0.99
CA ASP A 293 -9.05 -18.91 2.19
C ASP A 293 -8.68 -17.57 2.83
N LEU A 294 -8.96 -16.45 2.14
CA LEU A 294 -8.80 -15.12 2.73
C LEU A 294 -9.72 -14.98 3.97
N PRO A 295 -9.20 -14.55 5.13
CA PRO A 295 -9.96 -14.38 6.36
C PRO A 295 -10.80 -13.08 6.33
N VAL A 296 -11.78 -13.05 5.42
CA VAL A 296 -12.73 -11.94 5.25
C VAL A 296 -13.77 -11.99 6.38
N THR A 297 -13.88 -10.91 7.14
CA THR A 297 -14.85 -10.74 8.24
C THR A 297 -16.06 -9.92 7.79
N GLU A 298 -17.08 -9.84 8.65
CA GLU A 298 -18.25 -8.97 8.40
C GLU A 298 -17.87 -7.49 8.20
N PHE A 299 -16.78 -7.03 8.82
CA PHE A 299 -16.29 -5.64 8.68
C PHE A 299 -15.67 -5.40 7.31
N ASP A 300 -14.96 -6.40 6.78
CA ASP A 300 -14.34 -6.34 5.46
C ASP A 300 -15.42 -6.41 4.37
N SER A 301 -16.41 -7.29 4.52
CA SER A 301 -17.54 -7.38 3.58
C SER A 301 -18.37 -6.09 3.53
N SER A 302 -18.62 -5.48 4.70
CA SER A 302 -19.31 -4.19 4.77
C SER A 302 -18.48 -3.07 4.14
N LEU A 303 -17.17 -3.02 4.41
CA LEU A 303 -16.25 -2.08 3.76
C LEU A 303 -16.26 -2.25 2.24
N ASP A 304 -16.15 -3.47 1.75
CA ASP A 304 -16.17 -3.78 0.32
C ASP A 304 -17.47 -3.32 -0.35
N SER A 305 -18.63 -3.62 0.27
CA SER A 305 -19.94 -3.23 -0.26
C SER A 305 -20.16 -1.72 -0.38
N GLU A 306 -19.47 -0.93 0.45
CA GLU A 306 -19.54 0.53 0.48
C GLU A 306 -18.40 1.22 -0.29
N SER A 307 -17.45 0.44 -0.81
CA SER A 307 -16.32 0.96 -1.60
C SER A 307 -16.75 1.40 -3.00
N SER A 308 -15.89 2.15 -3.70
CA SER A 308 -16.15 2.51 -5.11
C SER A 308 -16.06 1.33 -6.08
N ASN A 309 -15.51 0.20 -5.64
CA ASN A 309 -15.27 -1.00 -6.43
C ASN A 309 -15.67 -2.29 -5.67
N PRO A 310 -16.96 -2.50 -5.34
CA PRO A 310 -17.41 -3.69 -4.62
C PRO A 310 -17.03 -4.98 -5.36
N GLY A 311 -16.59 -5.98 -4.60
CA GLY A 311 -16.13 -7.27 -5.12
C GLY A 311 -14.74 -7.25 -5.76
N CYS A 312 -14.10 -6.09 -5.86
CA CYS A 312 -12.75 -5.93 -6.42
C CYS A 312 -11.74 -5.58 -5.33
N ARG A 313 -10.45 -5.77 -5.62
CA ARG A 313 -9.34 -5.33 -4.77
C ARG A 313 -9.39 -5.91 -3.34
N ILE A 314 -9.87 -7.15 -3.20
CA ILE A 314 -10.11 -7.79 -1.89
C ILE A 314 -8.81 -7.95 -1.09
N PHE A 315 -7.74 -8.43 -1.72
CA PHE A 315 -6.44 -8.55 -1.05
C PHE A 315 -5.88 -7.19 -0.61
N GLU A 316 -6.06 -6.14 -1.44
CA GLU A 316 -5.68 -4.78 -1.07
C GLU A 316 -6.48 -4.26 0.12
N LYS A 317 -7.80 -4.49 0.13
CA LYS A 317 -8.71 -4.13 1.25
C LYS A 317 -8.30 -4.76 2.57
N LEU A 318 -7.65 -5.92 2.54
CA LEU A 318 -7.16 -6.62 3.74
C LEU A 318 -5.76 -6.19 4.17
N THR A 319 -4.95 -5.60 3.28
CA THR A 319 -3.49 -5.44 3.50
C THR A 319 -2.98 -4.00 3.42
N SER A 320 -3.67 -3.08 2.73
CA SER A 320 -3.13 -1.75 2.44
C SER A 320 -3.48 -0.69 3.49
N ALA A 321 -2.66 0.37 3.55
CA ALA A 321 -2.79 1.45 4.51
C ALA A 321 -4.09 2.26 4.34
N MET A 322 -4.75 2.17 3.19
CA MET A 322 -6.04 2.82 2.99
C MET A 322 -7.11 2.24 3.92
N TYR A 323 -7.05 0.94 4.19
CA TYR A 323 -8.18 0.20 4.75
C TYR A 323 -7.97 -0.27 6.19
N LEU A 324 -6.72 -0.47 6.65
CA LEU A 324 -6.49 -0.98 8.01
C LEU A 324 -7.16 -0.11 9.10
N GLY A 325 -6.98 1.21 9.03
CA GLY A 325 -7.62 2.14 9.97
C GLY A 325 -9.16 2.15 9.87
N GLU A 326 -9.70 1.96 8.66
CA GLU A 326 -11.14 1.90 8.43
C GLU A 326 -11.76 0.60 9.00
N ILE A 327 -11.05 -0.54 8.89
CA ILE A 327 -11.49 -1.79 9.51
C ILE A 327 -11.51 -1.64 11.04
N VAL A 328 -10.47 -1.06 11.64
CA VAL A 328 -10.45 -0.74 13.08
C VAL A 328 -11.64 0.14 13.44
N ARG A 329 -11.91 1.21 12.68
CA ARG A 329 -13.06 2.10 12.92
C ARG A 329 -14.38 1.33 12.89
N ARG A 330 -14.59 0.44 11.91
CA ARG A 330 -15.83 -0.37 11.80
C ARG A 330 -16.03 -1.30 12.99
N VAL A 331 -14.97 -1.97 13.46
CA VAL A 331 -15.02 -2.81 14.66
C VAL A 331 -15.39 -1.98 15.89
N LEU A 332 -14.74 -0.83 16.07
CA LEU A 332 -15.00 0.07 17.19
C LEU A 332 -16.41 0.68 17.13
N LEU A 333 -16.91 0.99 15.93
CA LEU A 333 -18.28 1.48 15.75
C LEU A 333 -19.30 0.44 16.21
N LYS A 334 -19.12 -0.84 15.83
CA LYS A 334 -19.98 -1.93 16.30
C LYS A 334 -19.94 -2.07 17.82
N MET A 335 -18.75 -2.02 18.43
CA MET A 335 -18.61 -2.07 19.89
C MET A 335 -19.27 -0.87 20.57
N ALA A 336 -19.17 0.34 19.99
CA ALA A 336 -19.84 1.53 20.51
C ALA A 336 -21.37 1.38 20.48
N GLN A 337 -21.92 0.88 19.37
CA GLN A 337 -23.36 0.69 19.16
C GLN A 337 -23.94 -0.42 20.05
N GLU A 338 -23.29 -1.58 20.13
CA GLU A 338 -23.85 -2.76 20.80
C GLU A 338 -23.50 -2.84 22.29
N THR A 339 -22.40 -2.22 22.71
CA THR A 339 -21.84 -2.43 24.05
C THR A 339 -21.62 -1.14 24.84
N ALA A 340 -21.90 0.03 24.24
CA ALA A 340 -21.64 1.34 24.84
C ALA A 340 -20.17 1.50 25.26
N LEU A 341 -19.23 0.98 24.45
CA LEU A 341 -17.78 0.98 24.75
C LEU A 341 -17.27 2.38 25.11
N PHE A 342 -17.76 3.41 24.41
CA PHE A 342 -17.41 4.82 24.63
C PHE A 342 -18.50 5.63 25.34
N GLY A 343 -19.46 4.95 26.00
CA GLY A 343 -20.65 5.56 26.60
C GLY A 343 -21.93 5.22 25.85
N ASP A 344 -23.08 5.64 26.40
CA ASP A 344 -24.41 5.32 25.85
C ASP A 344 -24.70 6.05 24.51
N VAL A 345 -23.90 7.04 24.13
CA VAL A 345 -24.02 7.78 22.87
C VAL A 345 -22.81 7.47 21.98
N VAL A 346 -23.08 7.06 20.74
CA VAL A 346 -22.03 6.78 19.74
C VAL A 346 -21.36 8.10 19.34
N PRO A 347 -20.02 8.21 19.42
CA PRO A 347 -19.29 9.40 18.99
C PRO A 347 -19.56 9.69 17.49
N PRO A 348 -20.01 10.90 17.10
CA PRO A 348 -20.38 11.18 15.70
C PRO A 348 -19.25 10.95 14.70
N LYS A 349 -18.01 11.35 15.05
CA LYS A 349 -16.83 11.13 14.20
C LYS A 349 -16.49 9.66 13.99
N LEU A 350 -16.87 8.77 14.93
CA LEU A 350 -16.69 7.32 14.76
C LEU A 350 -17.58 6.75 13.65
N ALA A 351 -18.69 7.41 13.32
CA ALA A 351 -19.57 7.03 12.22
C ALA A 351 -19.10 7.54 10.85
N THR A 352 -18.09 8.42 10.80
CA THR A 352 -17.54 8.97 9.56
C THR A 352 -16.53 8.00 8.93
N PRO A 353 -16.77 7.50 7.70
CA PRO A 353 -15.83 6.62 7.01
C PRO A 353 -14.43 7.24 6.88
N TYR A 354 -13.39 6.41 6.99
CA TYR A 354 -11.98 6.78 6.82
C TYR A 354 -11.46 7.88 7.78
N GLN A 355 -12.20 8.17 8.85
CA GLN A 355 -11.79 9.13 9.87
C GLN A 355 -10.56 8.68 10.66
N LEU A 356 -10.36 7.38 10.80
CA LEU A 356 -9.19 6.77 11.43
C LEU A 356 -8.27 6.22 10.33
N ARG A 357 -7.06 6.75 10.20
CA ARG A 357 -6.11 6.37 9.15
C ARG A 357 -5.02 5.46 9.69
N SER A 358 -4.30 4.77 8.81
CA SER A 358 -3.21 3.87 9.23
C SER A 358 -2.10 4.52 10.05
N PRO A 359 -1.67 5.78 9.85
CA PRO A 359 -0.71 6.42 10.75
C PRO A 359 -1.25 6.57 12.18
N ASP A 360 -2.55 6.85 12.34
CA ASP A 360 -3.21 6.93 13.64
C ASP A 360 -3.27 5.56 14.30
N MET A 361 -3.66 4.53 13.55
CA MET A 361 -3.63 3.13 13.98
C MET A 361 -2.21 2.70 14.38
N ALA A 362 -1.19 3.08 13.62
CA ALA A 362 0.22 2.77 13.90
C ALA A 362 0.69 3.38 15.22
N ALA A 363 0.31 4.63 15.49
CA ALA A 363 0.62 5.30 16.75
C ALA A 363 -0.06 4.60 17.94
N MET A 364 -1.33 4.22 17.80
CA MET A 364 -2.07 3.52 18.85
C MET A 364 -1.51 2.12 19.12
N HIS A 365 -1.18 1.35 18.09
CA HIS A 365 -0.69 -0.02 18.25
C HIS A 365 0.75 -0.07 18.79
N GLN A 366 1.58 0.90 18.44
CA GLN A 366 2.96 0.96 18.93
C GLN A 366 3.09 1.57 20.33
N ASP A 367 1.97 1.94 20.96
CA ASP A 367 1.94 2.43 22.33
C ASP A 367 2.24 1.29 23.31
N THR A 368 3.29 1.48 24.10
CA THR A 368 3.75 0.51 25.11
C THR A 368 3.57 1.04 26.53
N SER A 369 2.90 2.19 26.72
CA SER A 369 2.60 2.70 28.06
C SER A 369 1.55 1.83 28.77
N GLU A 370 1.66 1.69 30.09
CA GLU A 370 0.74 0.87 30.90
C GLU A 370 -0.73 1.36 30.81
N ASP A 371 -0.94 2.65 30.57
CA ASP A 371 -2.25 3.27 30.49
C ASP A 371 -2.75 3.49 29.04
N HIS A 372 -1.95 3.07 28.05
CA HIS A 372 -2.17 3.30 26.63
C HIS A 372 -2.49 4.78 26.31
N GLY A 373 -1.67 5.69 26.81
CA GLY A 373 -1.88 7.14 26.74
C GLY A 373 -2.05 7.65 25.30
N VAL A 374 -1.22 7.18 24.36
CA VAL A 374 -1.27 7.56 22.93
C VAL A 374 -2.57 7.10 22.30
N VAL A 375 -3.09 5.93 22.71
CA VAL A 375 -4.42 5.47 22.29
C VAL A 375 -5.49 6.48 22.72
N GLY A 376 -5.44 6.94 23.97
CA GLY A 376 -6.33 7.99 24.48
C GLY A 376 -6.25 9.29 23.67
N GLU A 377 -5.04 9.74 23.35
CA GLU A 377 -4.78 10.94 22.54
C GLU A 377 -5.37 10.81 21.13
N LYS A 378 -5.09 9.71 20.42
CA LYS A 378 -5.59 9.50 19.05
C LYS A 378 -7.11 9.32 18.98
N LEU A 379 -7.72 8.66 19.97
CA LEU A 379 -9.17 8.58 20.12
C LEU A 379 -9.80 9.97 20.31
N LYS A 380 -9.14 10.85 21.07
CA LYS A 380 -9.60 12.23 21.29
C LYS A 380 -9.45 13.08 20.03
N GLU A 381 -8.26 13.09 19.42
CA GLU A 381 -7.93 13.91 18.24
C GLU A 381 -8.82 13.55 17.04
N ASN A 382 -8.87 12.26 16.70
CA ASN A 382 -9.50 11.80 15.47
C ASN A 382 -11.00 11.53 15.64
N LEU A 383 -11.43 11.02 16.80
CA LEU A 383 -12.79 10.54 17.01
C LEU A 383 -13.59 11.36 18.04
N GLY A 384 -12.97 12.34 18.70
CA GLY A 384 -13.64 13.16 19.72
C GLY A 384 -13.96 12.41 21.01
N ILE A 385 -13.32 11.27 21.26
CA ILE A 385 -13.57 10.42 22.43
C ILE A 385 -12.66 10.89 23.58
N THR A 386 -13.23 11.58 24.57
CA THR A 386 -12.47 12.19 25.67
C THR A 386 -12.39 11.34 26.94
N ASN A 387 -13.32 10.39 27.12
CA ASN A 387 -13.50 9.63 28.37
C ASN A 387 -13.18 8.14 28.19
N SER A 388 -12.02 7.81 27.62
CA SER A 388 -11.55 6.40 27.51
C SER A 388 -10.77 5.98 28.76
N THR A 389 -11.17 4.85 29.37
CA THR A 389 -10.41 4.22 30.47
C THR A 389 -9.26 3.38 29.92
N PRO A 390 -8.21 3.08 30.71
CA PRO A 390 -7.12 2.19 30.26
C PRO A 390 -7.63 0.85 29.70
N MET A 391 -8.61 0.24 30.36
CA MET A 391 -9.23 -1.02 29.90
C MET A 391 -9.94 -0.90 28.54
N VAL A 392 -10.52 0.25 28.21
CA VAL A 392 -11.10 0.50 26.87
C VAL A 392 -10.01 0.71 25.83
N ARG A 393 -8.91 1.38 26.22
CA ARG A 393 -7.78 1.64 25.32
C ARG A 393 -7.01 0.35 25.00
N GLU A 394 -6.90 -0.57 25.95
CA GLU A 394 -6.38 -1.92 25.75
C GLU A 394 -7.18 -2.67 24.68
N VAL A 395 -8.53 -2.65 24.75
CA VAL A 395 -9.39 -3.22 23.69
C VAL A 395 -9.14 -2.58 22.33
N VAL A 396 -8.94 -1.26 22.28
CA VAL A 396 -8.62 -0.57 21.01
C VAL A 396 -7.26 -1.02 20.47
N ALA A 397 -6.26 -1.17 21.33
CA ALA A 397 -4.94 -1.69 20.95
C ALA A 397 -5.03 -3.14 20.44
N GLU A 398 -5.79 -4.03 21.10
CA GLU A 398 -6.04 -5.39 20.64
C GLU A 398 -6.72 -5.44 19.26
N VAL A 399 -7.70 -4.56 19.01
CA VAL A 399 -8.32 -4.46 17.66
C VAL A 399 -7.30 -4.02 16.62
N CYS A 400 -6.41 -3.07 16.96
CA CYS A 400 -5.34 -2.65 16.06
C CYS A 400 -4.36 -3.80 15.77
N ASP A 401 -4.00 -4.58 16.80
CA ASP A 401 -3.12 -5.73 16.68
C ASP A 401 -3.67 -6.79 15.73
N ILE A 402 -4.94 -7.21 15.93
CA ILE A 402 -5.60 -8.20 15.07
C ILE A 402 -5.61 -7.77 13.59
N VAL A 403 -5.90 -6.49 13.31
CA VAL A 403 -5.94 -5.98 11.93
C VAL A 403 -4.53 -5.91 11.33
N ALA A 404 -3.55 -5.42 12.09
CA ALA A 404 -2.17 -5.30 11.63
C ALA A 404 -1.52 -6.66 11.40
N GLU A 405 -1.69 -7.60 12.34
CA GLU A 405 -1.20 -8.97 12.24
C GLU A 405 -1.78 -9.65 11.00
N ARG A 406 -3.11 -9.64 10.83
CA ARG A 406 -3.77 -10.22 9.65
C ARG A 406 -3.22 -9.65 8.35
N GLY A 407 -3.17 -8.32 8.22
CA GLY A 407 -2.69 -7.67 6.99
C GLY A 407 -1.22 -7.99 6.68
N ALA A 408 -0.36 -7.97 7.70
CA ALA A 408 1.06 -8.25 7.54
C ALA A 408 1.34 -9.71 7.19
N ARG A 409 0.64 -10.65 7.84
CA ARG A 409 0.78 -12.09 7.58
C ARG A 409 0.28 -12.47 6.19
N LEU A 410 -0.80 -11.84 5.71
CA LEU A 410 -1.26 -12.02 4.33
C LEU A 410 -0.27 -11.46 3.30
N ALA A 411 0.32 -10.28 3.54
CA ALA A 411 1.37 -9.74 2.68
C ALA A 411 2.61 -10.66 2.63
N GLY A 412 3.00 -11.24 3.78
CA GLY A 412 4.06 -12.26 3.85
C GLY A 412 3.74 -13.52 3.05
N ALA A 413 2.52 -14.03 3.14
CA ALA A 413 2.07 -15.15 2.29
C ALA A 413 2.10 -14.81 0.79
N GLY A 414 1.79 -13.56 0.42
CA GLY A 414 1.94 -13.07 -0.95
C GLY A 414 3.39 -13.12 -1.43
N ILE A 415 4.34 -12.68 -0.59
CA ILE A 415 5.78 -12.77 -0.88
C ILE A 415 6.20 -14.23 -1.05
N VAL A 416 5.83 -15.13 -0.13
CA VAL A 416 6.13 -16.56 -0.24
C VAL A 416 5.53 -17.16 -1.50
N GLY A 417 4.31 -16.76 -1.88
CA GLY A 417 3.66 -17.15 -3.13
C GLY A 417 4.49 -16.76 -4.36
N ILE A 418 5.01 -15.53 -4.44
CA ILE A 418 5.88 -15.10 -5.54
C ILE A 418 7.18 -15.93 -5.58
N ILE A 419 7.83 -16.16 -4.44
CA ILE A 419 9.06 -16.97 -4.38
C ILE A 419 8.78 -18.42 -4.77
N LYS A 420 7.63 -18.97 -4.36
CA LYS A 420 7.16 -20.31 -4.75
C LYS A 420 6.91 -20.38 -6.25
N LYS A 421 6.23 -19.38 -6.83
CA LYS A 421 5.97 -19.27 -8.28
C LYS A 421 7.26 -19.33 -9.09
N LEU A 422 8.32 -18.73 -8.58
CA LEU A 422 9.66 -18.73 -9.19
C LEU A 422 10.45 -20.03 -8.97
N GLY A 423 9.94 -20.98 -8.19
CA GLY A 423 10.65 -22.21 -7.84
C GLY A 423 11.91 -21.96 -6.99
N ARG A 424 11.91 -20.89 -6.19
CA ARG A 424 13.12 -20.40 -5.48
C ARG A 424 13.17 -20.69 -3.99
N ILE A 425 12.14 -21.28 -3.38
CA ILE A 425 12.11 -21.56 -1.93
C ILE A 425 13.32 -22.38 -1.47
N GLU A 426 13.61 -23.48 -2.17
CA GLU A 426 14.65 -24.42 -1.78
C GLU A 426 15.97 -24.22 -2.55
N SER A 427 15.93 -23.53 -3.70
CA SER A 427 17.01 -23.59 -4.69
C SER A 427 18.06 -22.50 -4.53
N ARG A 428 17.68 -21.27 -4.15
CA ARG A 428 18.60 -20.13 -4.05
C ARG A 428 18.03 -18.97 -3.26
N LYS A 429 18.95 -18.17 -2.70
CA LYS A 429 18.63 -16.89 -2.06
C LYS A 429 17.92 -15.95 -3.05
N SER A 430 16.81 -15.38 -2.59
CA SER A 430 15.96 -14.44 -3.29
C SER A 430 15.78 -13.20 -2.41
N VAL A 431 16.02 -12.03 -2.99
CA VAL A 431 15.83 -10.76 -2.29
C VAL A 431 14.53 -10.12 -2.79
N VAL A 432 13.72 -9.62 -1.86
CA VAL A 432 12.47 -8.92 -2.12
C VAL A 432 12.57 -7.53 -1.50
N THR A 433 12.41 -6.50 -2.33
CA THR A 433 12.33 -5.13 -1.82
C THR A 433 10.91 -4.80 -1.40
N VAL A 434 10.74 -4.18 -0.25
CA VAL A 434 9.44 -3.68 0.21
C VAL A 434 9.54 -2.18 0.41
N GLU A 435 8.60 -1.47 -0.19
CA GLU A 435 8.46 -0.02 -0.13
C GLU A 435 7.08 0.36 0.42
N GLY A 436 6.97 1.54 1.02
CA GLY A 436 5.68 2.11 1.44
C GLY A 436 5.55 2.30 2.95
N GLY A 437 4.63 3.19 3.33
CA GLY A 437 4.53 3.70 4.70
C GLY A 437 4.22 2.65 5.77
N LEU A 438 3.54 1.54 5.42
CA LEU A 438 3.35 0.44 6.37
C LEU A 438 4.68 -0.23 6.72
N TYR A 439 5.49 -0.54 5.70
CA TYR A 439 6.76 -1.18 5.93
C TYR A 439 7.80 -0.23 6.54
N GLU A 440 7.78 1.05 6.17
CA GLU A 440 8.73 2.05 6.66
C GLU A 440 8.48 2.46 8.11
N HIS A 441 7.23 2.85 8.43
CA HIS A 441 6.92 3.55 9.69
C HIS A 441 6.14 2.70 10.70
N TYR A 442 5.57 1.56 10.29
CA TYR A 442 4.79 0.69 11.17
C TYR A 442 5.62 -0.53 11.60
N ARG A 443 6.44 -0.37 12.64
CA ARG A 443 7.41 -1.40 13.08
C ARG A 443 6.76 -2.74 13.39
N VAL A 444 5.61 -2.74 14.06
CA VAL A 444 4.91 -3.98 14.45
C VAL A 444 4.40 -4.74 13.22
N PHE A 445 3.81 -4.05 12.25
CA PHE A 445 3.39 -4.62 10.96
C PHE A 445 4.60 -5.23 10.22
N ARG A 446 5.72 -4.51 10.14
CA ARG A 446 6.97 -5.03 9.56
C ARG A 446 7.42 -6.30 10.26
N ASN A 447 7.39 -6.35 11.60
CA ASN A 447 7.80 -7.54 12.35
C ASN A 447 6.87 -8.73 12.08
N TYR A 448 5.55 -8.52 12.01
CA TYR A 448 4.61 -9.59 11.66
C TYR A 448 4.80 -10.12 10.24
N LEU A 449 5.12 -9.25 9.28
CA LEU A 449 5.42 -9.66 7.91
C LEU A 449 6.65 -10.57 7.89
N HIS A 450 7.76 -10.16 8.51
CA HIS A 450 8.97 -10.98 8.59
C HIS A 450 8.73 -12.31 9.33
N SER A 451 8.03 -12.25 10.47
CA SER A 451 7.72 -13.44 11.28
C SER A 451 6.85 -14.43 10.50
N SER A 452 5.88 -13.94 9.72
CA SER A 452 5.02 -14.80 8.91
C SER A 452 5.78 -15.55 7.83
N VAL A 453 6.72 -14.89 7.14
CA VAL A 453 7.56 -15.52 6.11
C VAL A 453 8.46 -16.56 6.76
N TRP A 454 9.06 -16.24 7.91
CA TRP A 454 9.88 -17.17 8.67
C TRP A 454 9.10 -18.41 9.14
N GLU A 455 7.90 -18.22 9.71
CA GLU A 455 7.03 -19.31 10.18
C GLU A 455 6.57 -20.22 9.05
N MET A 456 6.25 -19.64 7.87
CA MET A 456 5.83 -20.42 6.71
C MET A 456 6.97 -21.29 6.17
N LEU A 457 8.17 -20.73 6.04
CA LEU A 457 9.33 -21.38 5.42
C LEU A 457 10.11 -22.29 6.38
N GLY A 458 9.98 -22.06 7.69
CA GLY A 458 10.73 -22.77 8.72
C GLY A 458 12.22 -22.42 8.75
N SER A 459 12.96 -23.06 9.65
CA SER A 459 14.41 -22.88 9.82
C SER A 459 15.20 -23.24 8.57
N ASP A 460 14.67 -24.15 7.76
CA ASP A 460 15.43 -24.78 6.68
C ASP A 460 15.48 -23.92 5.41
N HIS A 461 14.49 -23.02 5.23
CA HIS A 461 14.33 -22.24 4.00
C HIS A 461 14.16 -20.74 4.22
N SER A 462 13.95 -20.26 5.46
CA SER A 462 13.76 -18.83 5.72
C SER A 462 14.95 -17.97 5.30
N ASP A 463 16.18 -18.45 5.43
CA ASP A 463 17.40 -17.74 4.99
C ASP A 463 17.48 -17.53 3.47
N ASN A 464 16.66 -18.27 2.70
CA ASN A 464 16.58 -18.11 1.24
C ASN A 464 15.70 -16.93 0.84
N VAL A 465 14.92 -16.33 1.74
CA VAL A 465 14.07 -15.17 1.43
C VAL A 465 14.48 -14.00 2.29
N VAL A 466 15.12 -13.01 1.68
CA VAL A 466 15.55 -11.80 2.37
C VAL A 466 14.68 -10.63 1.94
N ILE A 467 14.13 -9.93 2.92
CA ILE A 467 13.22 -8.81 2.71
C ILE A 467 13.92 -7.54 3.14
N GLU A 468 14.13 -6.62 2.19
CA GLU A 468 14.90 -5.40 2.39
C GLU A 468 14.06 -4.16 2.06
N HIS A 469 14.44 -3.01 2.61
CA HIS A 469 13.85 -1.75 2.18
C HIS A 469 14.26 -1.43 0.74
N SER A 470 13.33 -0.89 -0.06
CA SER A 470 13.68 -0.38 -1.37
C SER A 470 14.69 0.78 -1.24
N HIS A 471 15.60 0.87 -2.21
CA HIS A 471 16.64 1.89 -2.21
C HIS A 471 16.15 3.10 -3.02
N GLY A 472 16.13 4.28 -2.39
CA GLY A 472 15.77 5.55 -3.04
C GLY A 472 14.43 6.16 -2.60
N GLY A 473 13.62 5.44 -1.82
CA GLY A 473 12.34 5.93 -1.31
C GLY A 473 11.27 6.13 -2.39
N SER A 474 10.07 6.51 -1.95
CA SER A 474 8.92 6.68 -2.83
C SER A 474 9.26 7.61 -4.01
N GLY A 475 9.12 7.08 -5.23
CA GLY A 475 9.30 7.82 -6.49
C GLY A 475 10.69 7.82 -7.12
N ALA A 476 11.74 7.39 -6.41
CA ALA A 476 13.05 7.21 -7.04
C ALA A 476 13.05 6.10 -8.10
N GLY A 477 12.10 5.16 -8.04
CA GLY A 477 11.89 4.15 -9.08
C GLY A 477 11.80 4.73 -10.50
N ALA A 478 11.26 5.95 -10.65
CA ALA A 478 11.21 6.63 -11.94
C ALA A 478 12.59 6.96 -12.53
N VAL A 479 13.56 7.32 -11.68
CA VAL A 479 14.94 7.60 -12.10
C VAL A 479 15.60 6.32 -12.62
N PHE A 480 15.44 5.21 -11.91
CA PHE A 480 15.99 3.92 -12.32
C PHE A 480 15.32 3.37 -13.58
N LEU A 481 14.02 3.61 -13.77
CA LEU A 481 13.34 3.29 -15.02
C LEU A 481 13.87 4.10 -16.21
N ALA A 482 14.19 5.38 -15.99
CA ALA A 482 14.87 6.19 -17.01
C ALA A 482 16.21 5.55 -17.41
N ALA A 483 16.91 4.92 -16.45
CA ALA A 483 18.17 4.23 -16.68
C ALA A 483 18.02 2.97 -17.55
N CYS A 484 16.89 2.27 -17.48
CA CYS A 484 16.59 1.12 -18.33
C CYS A 484 16.50 1.48 -19.83
N GLN A 485 16.18 2.74 -20.16
CA GLN A 485 15.98 3.19 -21.53
C GLN A 485 17.33 3.28 -22.25
N ASN A 486 17.70 2.27 -23.02
CA ASN A 486 18.90 2.31 -23.86
C ASN A 486 18.63 3.16 -25.11
N THR A 487 19.56 4.08 -25.41
CA THR A 487 19.57 4.98 -26.58
C THR A 487 19.72 4.26 -27.95
N LYS A 488 19.53 2.94 -28.00
CA LYS A 488 19.64 2.11 -29.20
C LYS A 488 18.44 1.15 -29.31
N SER A 489 17.24 1.69 -29.40
CA SER A 489 16.09 0.91 -29.87
C SER A 489 15.01 1.85 -30.37
N PHE A 490 15.13 2.25 -31.64
CA PHE A 490 14.04 2.33 -32.61
C PHE A 490 14.64 2.03 -33.99
#